data_AF-A0A956JU08-F1
#
_entry.id   AF-A0A956JU08-F1
#
_cell.length_a   1.000
_cell.length_b   1.000
_cell.length_c   1.000
_cell.angle_alpha   90.00
_cell.angle_beta   90.00
_cell.angle_gamma   90.00
#
_symmetry.space_group_name_H-M   'P 1'
#
loop_
_entity.id
_entity.type
_entity.pdbx_description
1 polymer ?
#
loop_
_entity_poly.entity_id
_entity_poly.type
_entity_poly.pdbx_seq_one_letter_code
_entity_poly.pdbx_strand_id
1 'polypeptide(L)'
;MSKKPLHIELLYLDGSTCRRCASVRDVLGAALEALGPTFDALGLEPQLRETHITSAAQARAAGFELSPTIRLDGHDIAPARHSSSCSDCDALCGCSAVEGEPFACRSWHDAQGRPLDVPTTAVVVDALLRALYADRDASAAATQPVAEAARVARFFAARDEREERESCCAPSCCS
;
A
#
# COMPACT_ATOMS: atom_id res chain seq x y z
N MET A 1 -4.13 33.38 -7.24
CA MET A 1 -2.88 32.58 -7.35
C MET A 1 -3.31 31.15 -7.60
N SER A 2 -2.78 30.50 -8.63
CA SER A 2 -3.08 29.08 -8.90
C SER A 2 -2.32 28.23 -7.89
N LYS A 3 -3.01 27.28 -7.25
CA LYS A 3 -2.38 26.34 -6.33
C LYS A 3 -1.49 25.38 -7.11
N LYS A 4 -0.39 24.95 -6.51
CA LYS A 4 0.51 23.94 -7.08
C LYS A 4 -0.06 22.55 -6.79
N PRO A 5 -0.20 21.66 -7.79
CA PRO A 5 -0.66 20.31 -7.54
C PRO A 5 0.35 19.53 -6.67
N LEU A 6 -0.18 18.78 -5.71
CA LEU A 6 0.55 17.87 -4.84
C LEU A 6 -0.03 16.47 -5.05
N HIS A 7 0.72 15.57 -5.69
CA HIS A 7 0.18 14.27 -6.07
C HIS A 7 0.29 13.30 -4.89
N ILE A 8 -0.83 12.71 -4.50
CA ILE A 8 -0.88 11.75 -3.41
C ILE A 8 -1.43 10.46 -3.99
N GLU A 9 -0.76 9.34 -3.76
CA GLU A 9 -1.18 8.04 -4.29
C GLU A 9 -1.41 7.05 -3.15
N LEU A 10 -2.48 6.27 -3.28
CA LEU A 10 -2.70 5.08 -2.46
C LEU A 10 -2.72 3.85 -3.37
N LEU A 11 -1.73 2.98 -3.21
CA LEU A 11 -1.64 1.70 -3.92
C LEU A 11 -2.01 0.57 -2.97
N TYR A 12 -2.87 -0.36 -3.40
CA TYR A 12 -3.36 -1.45 -2.55
C TYR A 12 -3.71 -2.70 -3.35
N LEU A 13 -3.64 -3.87 -2.71
CA LEU A 13 -3.99 -5.17 -3.29
C LEU A 13 -5.49 -5.47 -3.27
N ASP A 14 -6.19 -4.98 -2.24
CA ASP A 14 -7.61 -5.23 -2.07
C ASP A 14 -8.28 -4.12 -1.27
N GLY A 15 -9.47 -3.69 -1.69
CA GLY A 15 -10.18 -2.56 -1.10
C GLY A 15 -11.42 -2.94 -0.29
N SER A 16 -11.74 -4.24 -0.19
CA SER A 16 -13.03 -4.73 0.35
C SER A 16 -12.90 -5.75 1.48
N THR A 17 -11.96 -6.68 1.38
CA THR A 17 -11.79 -7.81 2.30
C THR A 17 -10.63 -7.59 3.26
N CYS A 18 -9.51 -7.04 2.77
CA CYS A 18 -8.34 -6.74 3.59
C CYS A 18 -8.59 -5.52 4.46
N ARG A 19 -8.76 -5.74 5.76
CA ARG A 19 -9.04 -4.65 6.72
C ARG A 19 -7.91 -3.64 6.78
N ARG A 20 -6.65 -4.08 6.69
CA ARG A 20 -5.50 -3.15 6.69
C ARG A 20 -5.54 -2.20 5.49
N CYS A 21 -5.83 -2.72 4.30
CA CYS A 21 -5.89 -1.89 3.10
C CYS A 21 -7.06 -0.89 3.15
N ALA A 22 -8.25 -1.36 3.56
CA ALA A 22 -9.41 -0.49 3.74
C ALA A 22 -9.18 0.58 4.83
N SER A 23 -8.68 0.20 6.00
CA SER A 23 -8.46 1.15 7.10
C SER A 23 -7.38 2.19 6.77
N VAL A 24 -6.34 1.85 6.02
CA VAL A 24 -5.34 2.85 5.59
C VAL A 24 -5.95 3.88 4.64
N ARG A 25 -6.90 3.49 3.78
CA ARG A 25 -7.66 4.45 2.96
C ARG A 25 -8.39 5.47 3.84
N ASP A 26 -9.13 4.99 4.84
CA ASP A 26 -9.90 5.85 5.74
C ASP A 26 -8.98 6.78 6.54
N VAL A 27 -7.87 6.25 7.05
CA VAL A 27 -6.86 7.02 7.79
C VAL A 27 -6.21 8.08 6.90
N LEU A 28 -5.91 7.75 5.64
CA LEU A 28 -5.39 8.73 4.68
C LEU A 28 -6.42 9.84 4.43
N GLY A 29 -7.69 9.51 4.22
CA GLY A 29 -8.76 10.50 4.09
C GLY A 29 -8.80 11.47 5.27
N ALA A 30 -8.82 10.94 6.50
CA ALA A 30 -8.80 11.75 7.71
C ALA A 30 -7.54 12.63 7.83
N ALA A 31 -6.38 12.13 7.37
CA ALA A 31 -5.14 12.90 7.39
C ALA A 31 -5.16 14.06 6.38
N LEU A 32 -5.72 13.83 5.19
CA LEU A 32 -5.88 14.88 4.17
C LEU A 32 -6.86 15.97 4.62
N GLU A 33 -7.97 15.58 5.26
CA GLU A 33 -8.89 16.53 5.87
C GLU A 33 -8.21 17.39 6.94
N ALA A 34 -7.45 16.76 7.85
CA ALA A 34 -6.71 17.46 8.89
C ALA A 34 -5.66 18.44 8.34
N LEU A 35 -5.04 18.11 7.21
CA LEU A 35 -4.01 18.93 6.56
C LEU A 35 -4.56 19.99 5.60
N GLY A 36 -5.88 20.01 5.33
CA GLY A 36 -6.52 20.96 4.40
C GLY A 36 -6.08 22.42 4.60
N PRO A 37 -6.19 22.97 5.84
CA PRO A 37 -5.75 24.34 6.11
C PRO A 37 -4.25 24.57 5.87
N THR A 38 -3.41 23.56 6.09
CA THR A 38 -1.97 23.62 5.83
C THR A 38 -1.68 23.65 4.33
N PHE A 39 -2.33 22.80 3.54
CA PHE A 39 -2.18 22.82 2.08
C PHE A 39 -2.64 24.16 1.50
N ASP A 40 -3.76 24.71 2.00
CA ASP A 40 -4.25 26.03 1.60
C ASP A 40 -3.23 27.14 1.89
N ALA A 41 -2.67 27.17 3.10
CA ALA A 41 -1.67 28.16 3.49
C ALA A 41 -0.38 28.07 2.65
N LEU A 42 -0.02 26.87 2.21
CA LEU A 42 1.13 26.62 1.35
C LEU A 42 0.84 26.81 -0.15
N GLY A 43 -0.41 27.11 -0.52
CA GLY A 43 -0.83 27.20 -1.91
C GLY A 43 -0.72 25.87 -2.66
N LEU A 44 -0.94 24.75 -1.96
CA LEU A 44 -0.91 23.38 -2.51
C LEU A 44 -2.34 22.87 -2.74
N GLU A 45 -2.49 22.05 -3.77
CA GLU A 45 -3.74 21.37 -4.11
C GLU A 45 -3.50 19.85 -4.11
N PRO A 46 -3.88 19.15 -3.03
CA PRO A 46 -3.70 17.70 -2.96
C PRO A 46 -4.59 16.99 -3.97
N GLN A 47 -4.00 16.11 -4.77
CA GLN A 47 -4.69 15.28 -5.75
C GLN A 47 -4.49 13.81 -5.39
N LEU A 48 -5.51 13.21 -4.78
CA LEU A 48 -5.48 11.80 -4.41
C LEU A 48 -5.81 10.91 -5.61
N ARG A 49 -4.90 9.98 -5.93
CA ARG A 49 -5.12 8.88 -6.86
C ARG A 49 -5.07 7.55 -6.12
N GLU A 50 -6.19 6.85 -6.13
CA GLU A 50 -6.26 5.47 -5.67
C GLU A 50 -5.99 4.49 -6.81
N THR A 51 -5.09 3.53 -6.59
CA THR A 51 -4.74 2.50 -7.56
C THR A 51 -4.90 1.12 -6.94
N HIS A 52 -5.94 0.41 -7.36
CA HIS A 52 -6.07 -1.02 -7.08
C HIS A 52 -5.10 -1.79 -7.98
N ILE A 53 -4.17 -2.50 -7.37
CA ILE A 53 -3.20 -3.35 -8.08
C ILE A 53 -3.85 -4.73 -8.26
N THR A 54 -4.21 -5.04 -9.50
CA THR A 54 -4.96 -6.25 -9.86
C THR A 54 -4.10 -7.33 -10.52
N SER A 55 -2.85 -7.04 -10.87
CA SER A 55 -1.93 -8.01 -11.47
C SER A 55 -0.45 -7.77 -11.11
N ALA A 56 0.36 -8.81 -11.25
CA ALA A 56 1.82 -8.73 -11.07
C ALA A 56 2.49 -7.80 -12.10
N ALA A 57 1.95 -7.71 -13.32
CA ALA A 57 2.45 -6.80 -14.34
C ALA A 57 2.23 -5.34 -13.95
N GLN A 58 1.03 -5.01 -13.45
CA GLN A 58 0.71 -3.67 -12.94
C GLN A 58 1.56 -3.33 -11.71
N ALA A 59 1.74 -4.29 -10.78
CA ALA A 59 2.58 -4.09 -9.60
C ALA A 59 4.02 -3.73 -10.00
N ARG A 60 4.60 -4.47 -10.95
CA ARG A 60 5.94 -4.20 -11.47
C ARG A 60 6.03 -2.84 -12.15
N ALA A 61 5.07 -2.50 -13.00
CA ALA A 61 5.04 -1.21 -13.69
C ALA A 61 4.94 -0.02 -12.71
N ALA A 62 4.27 -0.21 -11.58
CA ALA A 62 4.12 0.79 -10.53
C ALA A 62 5.26 0.77 -9.48
N GLY A 63 6.21 -0.16 -9.55
CA GLY A 63 7.20 -0.40 -8.49
C GLY A 63 6.54 -0.70 -7.14
N PHE A 64 5.42 -1.41 -7.14
CA PHE A 64 4.63 -1.70 -5.95
C PHE A 64 5.19 -2.92 -5.22
N GLU A 65 5.62 -2.69 -3.98
CA GLU A 65 6.34 -3.67 -3.16
C GLU A 65 5.52 -4.16 -1.95
N LEU A 66 4.73 -3.28 -1.34
CA LEU A 66 3.99 -3.54 -0.12
C LEU A 66 2.58 -2.95 -0.18
N SER A 67 1.59 -3.72 0.28
CA SER A 67 0.22 -3.24 0.42
C SER A 67 -0.11 -2.87 1.86
N PRO A 68 -0.91 -1.82 2.10
CA PRO A 68 -1.09 -0.66 1.22
C PRO A 68 0.18 0.23 1.22
N THR A 69 0.36 1.08 0.22
CA THR A 69 1.45 2.06 0.15
C THR A 69 0.92 3.44 -0.18
N ILE A 70 1.35 4.45 0.59
CA ILE A 70 1.01 5.86 0.35
C ILE A 70 2.24 6.55 -0.23
N ARG A 71 2.06 7.30 -1.32
CA ARG A 71 3.14 8.08 -1.95
C ARG A 71 2.80 9.56 -2.03
N LEU A 72 3.82 10.40 -1.92
CA LEU A 72 3.77 11.83 -2.19
C LEU A 72 4.69 12.14 -3.37
N ASP A 73 4.13 12.62 -4.48
CA ASP A 73 4.80 12.81 -5.77
C ASP A 73 5.70 11.61 -6.14
N GLY A 74 5.11 10.41 -6.15
CA GLY A 74 5.80 9.16 -6.52
C GLY A 74 6.72 8.55 -5.45
N HIS A 75 6.92 9.18 -4.30
CA HIS A 75 7.82 8.68 -3.25
C HIS A 75 7.04 8.14 -2.06
N ASP A 76 7.41 6.96 -1.57
CA ASP A 76 6.80 6.37 -0.37
C ASP A 76 7.02 7.26 0.86
N ILE A 77 5.95 7.57 1.58
CA ILE A 77 6.00 8.46 2.76
C ILE A 77 6.39 7.72 4.05
N ALA A 78 6.35 6.40 4.04
CA ALA A 78 6.65 5.62 5.23
C ALA A 78 8.14 5.79 5.62
N PRO A 79 8.47 6.14 6.87
CA PRO A 79 9.85 6.39 7.30
C PRO A 79 10.80 5.20 7.10
N ALA A 80 10.25 3.99 7.13
CA ALA A 80 10.99 2.75 6.93
C ALA A 80 10.14 1.68 6.25
N ARG A 81 10.81 0.76 5.59
CA ARG A 81 10.22 -0.42 4.95
C ARG A 81 9.97 -1.50 6.00
N HIS A 82 8.86 -1.38 6.72
CA HIS A 82 8.39 -2.40 7.67
C HIS A 82 7.22 -3.18 7.10
N SER A 83 7.21 -4.48 7.36
CA SER A 83 6.10 -5.36 7.02
C SER A 83 5.80 -6.34 8.13
N SER A 84 4.53 -6.72 8.27
CA SER A 84 4.05 -7.76 9.19
C SER A 84 3.11 -8.71 8.45
N SER A 85 3.04 -9.97 8.90
CA SER A 85 2.13 -10.99 8.35
C SER A 85 0.69 -10.47 8.31
N CYS A 86 -0.06 -10.75 7.23
CA CYS A 86 -1.41 -10.28 7.02
C CYS A 86 -2.35 -11.43 6.63
N SER A 87 -3.13 -11.89 7.62
CA SER A 87 -4.08 -12.99 7.43
C SER A 87 -5.09 -12.75 6.33
N ASP A 88 -5.56 -11.51 6.16
CA ASP A 88 -6.58 -11.18 5.16
C ASP A 88 -6.00 -11.30 3.74
N CYS A 89 -4.76 -10.84 3.51
CA CYS A 89 -4.09 -11.00 2.21
C CYS A 89 -3.65 -12.44 1.96
N ASP A 90 -3.24 -13.16 3.00
CA ASP A 90 -2.97 -14.61 2.90
C ASP A 90 -4.21 -15.38 2.44
N ALA A 91 -5.38 -15.06 3.01
CA ALA A 91 -6.64 -15.64 2.61
C ALA A 91 -7.03 -15.25 1.17
N LEU A 92 -6.82 -13.99 0.78
CA LEU A 92 -7.12 -13.51 -0.56
C LEU A 92 -6.33 -14.26 -1.65
N CYS A 93 -5.04 -14.44 -1.47
CA CYS A 93 -4.24 -15.21 -2.43
C CYS A 93 -4.31 -16.73 -2.22
N GLY A 94 -4.94 -17.21 -1.15
CA GLY A 94 -4.87 -18.63 -0.78
C GLY A 94 -3.46 -19.10 -0.42
N CYS A 95 -2.55 -18.17 -0.10
CA CYS A 95 -1.15 -18.48 0.14
C CYS A 95 -0.93 -19.28 1.44
N SER A 96 -1.88 -19.23 2.38
CA SER A 96 -1.83 -20.00 3.63
C SER A 96 -1.91 -21.51 3.43
N ALA A 97 -2.31 -21.98 2.25
CA ALA A 97 -2.36 -23.40 1.89
C ALA A 97 -1.03 -23.93 1.28
N VAL A 98 -0.05 -23.05 1.04
CA VAL A 98 1.24 -23.39 0.45
C VAL A 98 2.31 -23.38 1.55
N GLU A 99 3.14 -24.42 1.61
CA GLU A 99 4.32 -24.46 2.49
C GLU A 99 5.20 -23.21 2.22
N GLY A 100 5.29 -22.29 3.18
CA GLY A 100 6.08 -21.07 3.04
C GLY A 100 5.71 -19.96 4.03
N GLU A 101 6.46 -18.87 3.97
CA GLU A 101 6.24 -17.69 4.83
C GLU A 101 4.93 -16.97 4.50
N PRO A 102 4.18 -16.50 5.52
CA PRO A 102 2.94 -15.75 5.33
C PRO A 102 3.15 -14.47 4.53
N PHE A 103 2.12 -14.02 3.84
CA PHE A 103 2.13 -12.78 3.09
C PHE A 103 2.25 -11.59 4.03
N ALA A 104 3.35 -10.86 3.91
CA ALA A 104 3.63 -9.70 4.74
C ALA A 104 3.23 -8.40 4.03
N CYS A 105 2.25 -7.71 4.62
CA CYS A 105 1.79 -6.37 4.24
C CYS A 105 2.59 -5.28 4.96
N ARG A 106 2.48 -4.04 4.48
CA ARG A 106 3.07 -2.87 5.14
C ARG A 106 2.61 -2.80 6.60
N SER A 107 3.56 -2.55 7.48
CA SER A 107 3.33 -2.13 8.85
C SER A 107 3.98 -0.77 9.10
N TRP A 108 3.53 -0.12 10.16
CA TRP A 108 3.95 1.20 10.59
C TRP A 108 4.48 1.13 12.00
N HIS A 109 5.07 2.22 12.47
CA HIS A 109 5.41 2.39 13.87
C HIS A 109 4.82 3.72 14.36
N ASP A 110 4.44 3.76 15.62
CA ASP A 110 4.09 5.02 16.27
C ASP A 110 5.34 5.84 16.66
N ALA A 111 5.12 7.01 17.25
CA ALA A 111 6.19 7.89 17.71
C ALA A 111 7.09 7.26 18.79
N GLN A 112 6.63 6.21 19.47
CA GLN A 112 7.41 5.46 20.47
C GLN A 112 8.13 4.25 19.85
N GLY A 113 8.03 4.05 18.53
CA GLY A 113 8.62 2.90 17.84
C GLY A 113 7.87 1.59 18.07
N ARG A 114 6.60 1.63 18.48
CA ARG A 114 5.77 0.43 18.64
C ARG A 114 5.12 0.06 17.30
N PRO A 115 5.11 -1.23 16.91
CA PRO A 115 4.58 -1.65 15.63
C PRO A 115 3.05 -1.47 15.58
N LEU A 116 2.58 -1.03 14.42
CA LEU A 116 1.18 -0.83 14.07
C LEU A 116 0.89 -1.51 12.74
N ASP A 117 -0.13 -2.36 12.71
CA ASP A 117 -0.62 -2.94 11.46
C ASP A 117 -1.37 -1.91 10.59
N VAL A 118 -2.02 -0.96 11.24
CA VAL A 118 -2.70 0.19 10.62
C VAL A 118 -2.18 1.45 11.32
N PRO A 119 -1.66 2.44 10.58
CA PRO A 119 -1.19 3.68 11.18
C PRO A 119 -2.37 4.48 11.75
N THR A 120 -2.10 5.31 12.74
CA THR A 120 -3.08 6.32 13.17
C THR A 120 -3.06 7.52 12.23
N THR A 121 -4.12 8.34 12.24
CA THR A 121 -4.15 9.61 11.48
C THR A 121 -2.95 10.49 11.81
N ALA A 122 -2.54 10.56 13.08
CA ALA A 122 -1.37 11.33 13.50
C ALA A 122 -0.07 10.83 12.85
N VAL A 123 0.11 9.50 12.72
CA VAL A 123 1.29 8.91 12.06
C VAL A 123 1.31 9.26 10.57
N VAL A 124 0.16 9.20 9.88
CA VAL A 124 0.07 9.55 8.45
C VAL A 124 0.28 11.06 8.23
N VAL A 125 -0.28 11.91 9.09
CA VAL A 125 -0.06 13.37 9.07
C VAL A 125 1.42 13.69 9.21
N ASP A 126 2.09 13.12 10.21
CA ASP A 126 3.53 13.31 10.44
C ASP A 126 4.36 12.85 9.23
N ALA A 127 4.05 11.67 8.66
CA ALA A 127 4.71 11.15 7.48
C ALA A 127 4.55 12.05 6.24
N LEU A 128 3.33 12.55 5.98
CA LEU A 128 3.06 13.48 4.87
C LEU A 128 3.82 14.79 5.04
N LEU A 129 3.85 15.37 6.24
CA LEU A 129 4.59 16.59 6.51
C LEU A 129 6.10 16.40 6.34
N ARG A 130 6.66 15.29 6.86
CA ARG A 130 8.08 14.97 6.64
C ARG A 130 8.39 14.82 5.17
N ALA A 131 7.56 14.09 4.41
CA ALA A 131 7.75 13.90 2.99
C ALA A 131 7.66 15.22 2.20
N LEU A 132 6.77 16.14 2.60
CA LEU A 132 6.62 17.45 1.97
C LEU A 132 7.85 18.35 2.14
N TYR A 133 8.52 18.26 3.29
CA TYR A 133 9.70 19.07 3.62
C TYR A 133 11.03 18.32 3.45
N ALA A 134 11.01 17.05 3.08
CA ALA A 134 12.23 16.26 2.87
C ALA A 134 13.01 16.79 1.65
N ASP A 135 14.32 16.94 1.82
CA ASP A 135 15.20 17.27 0.70
C ASP A 135 15.36 16.03 -0.18
N ARG A 136 14.82 16.09 -1.40
CA ARG A 136 14.58 14.91 -2.24
C ARG A 136 15.85 14.38 -2.91
N ASP A 137 16.95 15.10 -2.82
CA ASP A 137 18.25 14.70 -3.36
C ASP A 137 18.99 13.66 -2.49
N ALA A 138 18.49 13.35 -1.28
CA ALA A 138 19.24 12.57 -0.29
C ALA A 138 18.79 11.10 -0.06
N SER A 139 17.74 10.60 -0.70
CA SER A 139 17.19 9.26 -0.36
C SER A 139 17.20 8.28 -1.53
N ALA A 140 18.38 7.68 -1.77
CA ALA A 140 18.50 6.41 -2.47
C ALA A 140 19.17 5.40 -1.53
N ALA A 141 18.41 4.84 -0.59
CA ALA A 141 18.88 3.74 0.25
C ALA A 141 18.68 2.39 -0.44
N ALA A 142 19.82 1.73 -0.67
CA ALA A 142 20.12 0.58 -1.49
C ALA A 142 19.42 -0.76 -1.17
N THR A 143 19.27 -1.57 -2.22
CA THR A 143 19.20 -3.05 -2.29
C THR A 143 18.19 -3.79 -1.39
N GLN A 144 16.88 -3.52 -1.56
CA GLN A 144 15.79 -4.47 -1.31
C GLN A 144 14.60 -4.29 -2.32
N PRO A 145 14.76 -4.34 -3.66
CA PRO A 145 13.59 -4.31 -4.57
C PRO A 145 13.18 -5.71 -5.07
N VAL A 146 14.11 -6.67 -5.02
CA VAL A 146 13.95 -7.97 -5.70
C VAL A 146 13.09 -8.93 -4.88
N ALA A 147 13.26 -9.00 -3.56
CA ALA A 147 12.52 -9.92 -2.70
C ALA A 147 11.05 -9.49 -2.55
N GLU A 148 10.80 -8.19 -2.54
CA GLU A 148 9.51 -7.53 -2.45
C GLU A 148 8.71 -7.71 -3.73
N ALA A 149 9.35 -7.44 -4.89
CA ALA A 149 8.75 -7.73 -6.18
C ALA A 149 8.40 -9.22 -6.32
N ALA A 150 9.25 -10.12 -5.81
CA ALA A 150 8.96 -11.56 -5.78
C ALA A 150 7.76 -11.91 -4.88
N ARG A 151 7.62 -11.24 -3.72
CA ARG A 151 6.47 -11.44 -2.81
C ARG A 151 5.15 -11.06 -3.48
N VAL A 152 5.11 -9.90 -4.13
CA VAL A 152 3.91 -9.44 -4.84
C VAL A 152 3.62 -10.33 -6.05
N ALA A 153 4.64 -10.77 -6.77
CA ALA A 153 4.46 -11.75 -7.85
C ALA A 153 3.86 -13.07 -7.35
N ARG A 154 4.34 -13.59 -6.21
CA ARG A 154 3.80 -14.80 -5.57
C ARG A 154 2.34 -14.64 -5.15
N PHE A 155 1.95 -13.48 -4.64
CA PHE A 155 0.56 -13.19 -4.29
C PHE A 155 -0.37 -13.38 -5.48
N PHE A 156 -0.02 -12.78 -6.63
CA PHE A 156 -0.86 -12.87 -7.82
C PHE A 156 -0.87 -14.28 -8.39
N ALA A 157 0.27 -14.97 -8.47
CA ALA A 157 0.31 -16.36 -8.94
C ALA A 157 -0.59 -17.28 -8.10
N ALA A 158 -0.50 -17.21 -6.77
CA ALA A 158 -1.32 -18.06 -5.89
C ALA A 158 -2.82 -17.71 -5.99
N ARG A 159 -3.15 -16.42 -6.08
CA ARG A 159 -4.54 -15.97 -6.25
C ARG A 159 -5.14 -16.48 -7.55
N ASP A 160 -4.41 -16.31 -8.66
CA ASP A 160 -4.87 -16.69 -10.00
C ASP A 160 -5.06 -18.22 -10.08
N GLU A 161 -4.12 -19.02 -9.54
CA GLU A 161 -4.28 -20.50 -9.43
C GLU A 161 -5.50 -20.91 -8.58
N ARG A 162 -5.79 -20.19 -7.50
CA ARG A 162 -6.98 -20.44 -6.67
C ARG A 162 -8.25 -20.13 -7.45
N GLU A 163 -8.31 -18.99 -8.13
CA GLU A 163 -9.48 -18.58 -8.92
C GLU A 163 -9.74 -19.56 -10.08
N GLU A 164 -8.69 -20.02 -10.77
CA GLU A 164 -8.79 -21.06 -11.80
C GLU A 164 -9.37 -22.37 -11.24
N ARG A 165 -8.86 -22.84 -10.09
CA ARG A 165 -9.34 -24.05 -9.43
C ARG A 165 -10.79 -23.95 -8.96
N GLU A 166 -11.21 -22.78 -8.47
CA GLU A 166 -12.60 -22.51 -8.08
C GLU A 166 -13.51 -22.41 -9.32
N SER A 167 -13.01 -21.84 -10.42
CA SER A 167 -13.71 -21.77 -11.71
C SER A 167 -13.93 -23.15 -12.32
N CYS A 168 -12.93 -24.04 -12.27
CA CYS A 168 -13.04 -25.43 -12.74
C CYS A 168 -14.02 -26.27 -11.92
N CYS A 169 -14.29 -25.92 -10.66
CA CYS A 169 -15.25 -26.60 -9.79
C CYS A 169 -16.69 -26.06 -9.89
N ALA A 170 -16.95 -25.08 -10.78
CA ALA A 170 -18.29 -24.62 -11.05
C ALA A 170 -19.10 -25.71 -11.80
N PRO A 171 -20.37 -25.96 -11.45
CA PRO A 171 -21.19 -27.04 -12.02
C PRO A 171 -21.45 -26.93 -13.54
N SER A 172 -20.98 -25.86 -14.20
CA SER A 172 -21.13 -25.64 -15.64
C SER A 172 -20.01 -26.23 -16.50
N CYS A 173 -18.93 -26.78 -15.92
CA CYS A 173 -17.78 -27.30 -16.68
C CYS A 173 -17.79 -28.83 -16.90
N CYS A 174 -18.80 -29.54 -16.40
CA CYS A 174 -19.03 -30.95 -16.74
C CYS A 174 -20.05 -31.05 -17.88
N SER A 175 -19.59 -30.98 -19.13
CA SER A 175 -20.35 -31.41 -20.32
C SER A 175 -19.42 -31.98 -21.37
#